data_AF-A0A7Y5URD3-F1
#
_entry.id   AF-A0A7Y5URD3-F1
#
_cell.length_a   1.000
_cell.length_b   1.000
_cell.length_c   1.000
_cell.angle_alpha   90.00
_cell.angle_beta   90.00
_cell.angle_gamma   90.00
#
_symmetry.space_group_name_H-M   'P 1'
#
loop_
_entity.id
_entity.type
_entity.pdbx_description
1 polymer ?
#
loop_
_entity_poly.entity_id
_entity_poly.type
_entity_poly.pdbx_seq_one_letter_code
_entity_poly.pdbx_strand_id
1 'polypeptide(L)'
;MFPLAAIALVAVSPAPDQLEELVRRSAEIPHFQAIFELSSTTSAATSEIRIDCGGPTRVRVDRGAEGKRTSMWSVDGTLAIVSNEGGRPMHGRVDAHELYAVFDAVEAQLVRDFPGAKPRGELHSAVSMRWHFDEKTAKSNFAVETTITTGSPTPMGWLDTLVQKEAAPVEEGELLKFSTDGHFDLSVSRLTGMLQEFRGRSPKGEMRVLLKSTEFASAPPAQRFEIEPAPQGGEDVSSELRRTIARVAELQLRRRMYDTLAAAKGPLDGPESAHGLATLKVRSLCRRLHEVTLTPVVEQARESIAKARGLALEHLKKLRNEGVTPEELSTWSARQLTLFEEQLAILDSSIPARTQPPPGAQELPNARELSAIEATVLRELWRDTGVEPLMAECRRAFDEASR
;
A
#
# COMPACT_ATOMS: atom_id res chain seq x y z
N MET A 1 15.84 19.69 60.91
CA MET A 1 15.47 18.28 61.08
C MET A 1 14.01 18.17 60.66
N PHE A 2 13.77 17.87 59.38
CA PHE A 2 12.43 17.71 58.79
C PHE A 2 12.39 16.31 58.15
N PRO A 3 11.34 15.51 58.36
CA PRO A 3 11.27 14.18 57.76
C PRO A 3 10.94 14.30 56.28
N LEU A 4 11.77 13.66 55.45
CA LEU A 4 11.49 13.39 54.04
C LEU A 4 10.23 12.52 53.94
N ALA A 5 9.15 13.07 53.40
CA ALA A 5 8.00 12.31 52.96
C ALA A 5 8.42 11.48 51.73
N ALA A 6 8.36 10.15 51.86
CA ALA A 6 8.47 9.23 50.74
C ALA A 6 7.25 9.42 49.82
N ILE A 7 7.46 10.02 48.65
CA ILE A 7 6.48 9.99 47.56
C ILE A 7 6.55 8.58 46.96
N ALA A 8 5.59 7.74 47.32
CA ALA A 8 5.33 6.50 46.61
C ALA A 8 4.78 6.88 45.22
N LEU A 9 5.62 6.74 44.18
CA LEU A 9 5.14 6.68 42.81
C LEU A 9 4.28 5.42 42.69
N VAL A 10 2.97 5.58 42.81
CA VAL A 10 2.03 4.57 42.33
C VAL A 10 2.18 4.55 40.82
N ALA A 11 2.78 3.48 40.30
CA ALA A 11 2.75 3.18 38.88
C ALA A 11 1.28 2.99 38.49
N VAL A 12 0.67 4.04 37.94
CA VAL A 12 -0.61 3.94 37.26
C VAL A 12 -0.32 3.10 36.02
N SER A 13 -0.79 1.85 36.02
CA SER A 13 -0.88 1.08 34.79
C SER A 13 -1.67 1.93 33.79
N PRO A 14 -1.14 2.24 32.59
CA PRO A 14 -1.92 2.97 31.60
C PRO A 14 -3.19 2.15 31.34
N ALA A 15 -4.34 2.82 31.34
CA ALA A 15 -5.58 2.20 30.90
C ALA A 15 -5.35 1.59 29.50
N PRO A 16 -5.89 0.40 29.20
CA PRO A 16 -5.75 -0.19 27.88
C PRO A 16 -6.24 0.80 26.82
N ASP A 17 -5.49 0.93 25.73
CA ASP A 17 -5.87 1.78 24.61
C ASP A 17 -7.26 1.35 24.12
N GLN A 18 -8.22 2.25 24.21
CA GLN A 18 -9.62 1.97 23.88
C GLN A 18 -9.78 1.54 22.42
N LEU A 19 -8.92 2.06 21.53
CA LEU A 19 -8.91 1.68 20.13
C LEU A 19 -8.37 0.26 19.95
N GLU A 20 -7.34 -0.12 20.69
CA GLU A 20 -6.79 -1.50 20.68
C GLU A 20 -7.85 -2.51 21.17
N GLU A 21 -8.54 -2.21 22.26
CA GLU A 21 -9.62 -3.06 22.78
C GLU A 21 -10.83 -3.13 21.82
N LEU A 22 -11.13 -2.04 21.11
CA LEU A 22 -12.17 -2.03 20.09
C LEU A 22 -11.77 -2.89 18.88
N VAL A 23 -10.52 -2.78 18.43
CA VAL A 23 -9.94 -3.63 17.39
C VAL A 23 -10.04 -5.10 17.78
N ARG A 24 -9.61 -5.45 19.00
CA ARG A 24 -9.68 -6.82 19.53
C ARG A 24 -11.10 -7.37 19.51
N ARG A 25 -12.09 -6.60 19.98
CA ARG A 25 -13.50 -7.03 19.98
C ARG A 25 -14.07 -7.15 18.57
N SER A 26 -13.73 -6.22 17.67
CA SER A 26 -14.20 -6.29 16.28
C SER A 26 -13.65 -7.50 15.51
N ALA A 27 -12.49 -8.03 15.93
CA ALA A 27 -11.93 -9.28 15.41
C ALA A 27 -12.83 -10.49 15.68
N GLU A 28 -13.61 -10.44 16.77
CA GLU A 28 -14.53 -11.49 17.19
C GLU A 28 -15.86 -11.47 16.42
N ILE A 29 -16.02 -10.53 15.46
CA ILE A 29 -17.22 -10.41 14.62
C ILE A 29 -16.94 -11.09 13.27
N PRO A 30 -17.35 -12.37 13.09
CA PRO A 30 -16.96 -13.15 11.92
C PRO A 30 -17.68 -12.72 10.64
N HIS A 31 -18.85 -12.09 10.76
CA HIS A 31 -19.63 -11.64 9.62
C HIS A 31 -20.45 -10.40 9.94
N PHE A 32 -20.69 -9.59 8.92
CA PHE A 32 -21.65 -8.50 8.99
C PHE A 32 -22.15 -8.10 7.60
N GLN A 33 -23.32 -7.50 7.56
CA GLN A 33 -23.78 -6.69 6.44
C GLN A 33 -23.88 -5.23 6.89
N ALA A 34 -23.48 -4.31 6.04
CA ALA A 34 -23.61 -2.87 6.31
C ALA A 34 -23.98 -2.12 5.04
N ILE A 35 -24.92 -1.19 5.16
CA ILE A 35 -25.32 -0.29 4.08
C ILE A 35 -25.06 1.14 4.55
N PHE A 36 -24.34 1.89 3.73
CA PHE A 36 -24.01 3.29 3.96
C PHE A 36 -24.55 4.14 2.82
N GLU A 37 -25.00 5.35 3.16
CA GLU A 37 -25.26 6.41 2.20
C GLU A 37 -24.05 7.34 2.14
N LEU A 38 -23.58 7.58 0.92
CA LEU A 38 -22.56 8.57 0.61
C LEU A 38 -23.24 9.79 -0.04
N SER A 39 -23.03 10.95 0.57
CA SER A 39 -23.52 12.25 0.10
C SER A 39 -22.39 13.29 0.08
N SER A 40 -22.54 14.33 -0.74
CA SER A 40 -21.59 15.45 -0.83
C SER A 40 -22.34 16.77 -0.96
N THR A 41 -21.83 17.85 -0.39
CA THR A 41 -22.42 19.19 -0.60
C THR A 41 -22.27 19.71 -2.03
N THR A 42 -21.38 19.09 -2.82
CA THR A 42 -21.12 19.48 -4.22
C THR A 42 -21.96 18.71 -5.24
N SER A 43 -22.73 17.71 -4.81
CA SER A 43 -23.58 16.88 -5.67
C SER A 43 -24.89 16.55 -4.98
N ALA A 44 -26.01 16.82 -5.64
CA ALA A 44 -27.32 16.41 -5.14
C ALA A 44 -27.54 14.88 -5.19
N ALA A 45 -26.80 14.18 -6.07
CA ALA A 45 -26.88 12.72 -6.17
C ALA A 45 -26.21 12.07 -4.97
N THR A 46 -26.94 11.15 -4.33
CA THR A 46 -26.42 10.25 -3.31
C THR A 46 -25.98 8.93 -3.97
N SER A 47 -25.08 8.23 -3.29
CA SER A 47 -24.64 6.88 -3.68
C SER A 47 -24.74 5.95 -2.49
N GLU A 48 -24.90 4.65 -2.75
CA GLU A 48 -24.93 3.63 -1.71
C GLU A 48 -23.59 2.88 -1.71
N ILE A 49 -23.09 2.56 -0.51
CA ILE A 49 -22.01 1.60 -0.30
C ILE A 49 -22.59 0.43 0.50
N ARG A 50 -22.59 -0.77 -0.09
CA ARG A 50 -22.95 -2.00 0.62
C ARG A 50 -21.69 -2.82 0.87
N ILE A 51 -21.55 -3.31 2.09
CA ILE A 51 -20.48 -4.20 2.50
C ILE A 51 -21.09 -5.51 3.00
N ASP A 52 -20.65 -6.62 2.42
CA ASP A 52 -20.94 -7.97 2.90
C ASP A 52 -19.62 -8.58 3.38
N CYS A 53 -19.54 -8.97 4.65
CA CYS A 53 -18.42 -9.68 5.23
C CYS A 53 -18.89 -11.06 5.70
N GLY A 54 -18.33 -12.12 5.13
CA GLY A 54 -18.51 -13.51 5.53
C GLY A 54 -17.16 -14.10 5.91
N GLY A 55 -16.46 -13.41 6.81
CA GLY A 55 -15.07 -13.65 7.18
C GLY A 55 -14.76 -15.10 7.61
N PRO A 56 -13.46 -15.47 7.65
CA PRO A 56 -12.31 -14.58 7.46
C PRO A 56 -11.86 -14.41 6.01
N THR A 57 -12.47 -15.12 5.05
CA THR A 57 -11.97 -15.19 3.66
C THR A 57 -12.87 -14.52 2.64
N ARG A 58 -13.98 -13.88 3.05
CA ARG A 58 -14.97 -13.34 2.10
C ARG A 58 -15.42 -11.93 2.48
N VAL A 59 -15.13 -10.98 1.61
CA VAL A 59 -15.63 -9.61 1.68
C VAL A 59 -16.05 -9.16 0.29
N ARG A 60 -17.21 -8.49 0.20
CA ARG A 60 -17.66 -7.79 -0.99
C ARG A 60 -17.99 -6.35 -0.62
N VAL A 61 -17.57 -5.42 -1.48
CA VAL A 61 -17.97 -4.02 -1.41
C VAL A 61 -18.63 -3.66 -2.73
N ASP A 62 -19.90 -3.27 -2.69
CA ASP A 62 -20.60 -2.64 -3.80
C ASP A 62 -20.67 -1.13 -3.53
N ARG A 63 -20.40 -0.33 -4.54
CA ARG A 63 -20.64 1.11 -4.57
C ARG A 63 -21.44 1.44 -5.81
N GLY A 64 -22.44 2.30 -5.71
CA GLY A 64 -23.13 2.75 -6.91
C GLY A 64 -24.10 3.91 -6.71
N ALA A 65 -24.40 4.57 -7.82
CA ALA A 65 -25.45 5.56 -7.98
C ALA A 65 -26.00 5.46 -9.41
N GLU A 66 -27.33 5.50 -9.56
CA GLU A 66 -28.06 5.67 -10.82
C GLU A 66 -27.37 5.08 -12.08
N GLY A 67 -27.49 3.76 -12.27
CA GLY A 67 -26.95 3.06 -13.45
C GLY A 67 -25.43 2.85 -13.44
N LYS A 68 -24.71 3.44 -12.49
CA LYS A 68 -23.28 3.22 -12.26
C LYS A 68 -23.04 2.39 -11.00
N ARG A 69 -22.11 1.44 -11.11
CA ARG A 69 -21.75 0.50 -10.06
C ARG A 69 -20.29 0.09 -10.19
N THR A 70 -19.64 -0.02 -9.04
CA THR A 70 -18.37 -0.72 -8.85
C THR A 70 -18.61 -1.81 -7.80
N SER A 71 -18.25 -3.04 -8.14
CA SER A 71 -18.30 -4.19 -7.24
C SER A 71 -16.89 -4.74 -7.08
N MET A 72 -16.47 -4.95 -5.84
CA MET A 72 -15.17 -5.48 -5.48
C MET A 72 -15.36 -6.70 -4.59
N TRP A 73 -14.56 -7.74 -4.82
CA TRP A 73 -14.57 -8.99 -4.07
C TRP A 73 -13.18 -9.30 -3.56
N SER A 74 -13.11 -9.80 -2.34
CA SER A 74 -11.96 -10.47 -1.74
C SER A 74 -12.45 -11.81 -1.20
N VAL A 75 -12.29 -12.87 -1.99
CA VAL A 75 -12.89 -14.20 -1.75
C VAL A 75 -11.83 -15.27 -1.89
N ASP A 76 -11.58 -15.98 -0.79
CA ASP A 76 -10.70 -17.17 -0.74
C ASP A 76 -9.34 -16.91 -1.42
N GLY A 77 -8.72 -15.77 -1.10
CA GLY A 77 -7.42 -15.36 -1.65
C GLY A 77 -7.48 -14.67 -3.02
N THR A 78 -8.65 -14.58 -3.66
CA THR A 78 -8.84 -13.84 -4.92
C THR A 78 -9.36 -12.43 -4.66
N LEU A 79 -8.69 -11.42 -5.23
CA LEU A 79 -9.23 -10.07 -5.35
C LEU A 79 -9.81 -9.87 -6.76
N ALA A 80 -11.02 -9.34 -6.87
CA ALA A 80 -11.63 -9.03 -8.15
C ALA A 80 -12.39 -7.69 -8.12
N ILE A 81 -12.47 -7.02 -9.27
CA ILE A 81 -13.26 -5.82 -9.47
C ILE A 81 -14.05 -5.92 -10.77
N VAL A 82 -15.28 -5.39 -10.76
CA VAL A 82 -16.07 -5.10 -11.95
C VAL A 82 -16.68 -3.71 -11.77
N SER A 83 -16.49 -2.81 -12.73
CA SER A 83 -17.04 -1.45 -12.67
C SER A 83 -17.53 -0.96 -14.01
N ASN A 84 -18.57 -0.12 -13.99
CA ASN A 84 -19.03 0.66 -15.15
C ASN A 84 -19.05 2.18 -14.87
N GLU A 85 -18.49 2.65 -13.75
CA GLU A 85 -18.55 4.06 -13.32
C GLU A 85 -17.85 5.04 -14.28
N GLY A 86 -16.91 4.56 -15.11
CA GLY A 86 -16.09 5.35 -16.04
C GLY A 86 -16.56 5.39 -17.50
N GLY A 87 -17.78 4.92 -17.81
CA GLY A 87 -18.32 4.89 -19.18
C GLY A 87 -17.80 3.74 -20.05
N ARG A 88 -16.56 3.27 -19.82
CA ARG A 88 -16.08 1.97 -20.30
C ARG A 88 -16.14 0.97 -19.14
N PRO A 89 -16.76 -0.22 -19.32
CA PRO A 89 -16.68 -1.27 -18.33
C PRO A 89 -15.23 -1.66 -18.06
N MET A 90 -14.90 -1.96 -16.82
CA MET A 90 -13.60 -2.50 -16.42
C MET A 90 -13.79 -3.75 -15.57
N HIS A 91 -12.80 -4.63 -15.61
CA HIS A 91 -12.73 -5.82 -14.78
C HIS A 91 -11.28 -6.12 -14.42
N GLY A 92 -11.06 -6.78 -13.30
CA GLY A 92 -9.74 -7.28 -12.96
C GLY A 92 -9.85 -8.42 -11.97
N ARG A 93 -8.92 -9.37 -12.04
CA ARG A 93 -8.87 -10.50 -11.13
C ARG A 93 -7.43 -10.90 -10.84
N VAL A 94 -7.12 -11.10 -9.57
CA VAL A 94 -5.79 -11.51 -9.11
C VAL A 94 -5.92 -12.52 -8.00
N ASP A 95 -5.12 -13.59 -8.08
CA ASP A 95 -4.87 -14.50 -6.96
C ASP A 95 -3.74 -13.95 -6.08
N ALA A 96 -4.06 -13.63 -4.84
CA ALA A 96 -3.09 -13.16 -3.87
C ALA A 96 -2.13 -14.27 -3.43
N HIS A 97 -2.53 -15.55 -3.43
CA HIS A 97 -1.64 -16.64 -3.04
C HIS A 97 -0.39 -16.67 -3.93
N GLU A 98 -0.56 -16.50 -5.25
CA GLU A 98 0.54 -16.42 -6.20
C GLU A 98 1.48 -15.24 -5.90
N LEU A 99 0.94 -14.10 -5.49
CA LEU A 99 1.73 -12.90 -5.19
C LEU A 99 2.48 -13.00 -3.88
N TYR A 100 1.84 -13.55 -2.84
CA TYR A 100 2.50 -13.78 -1.56
C TYR A 100 3.58 -14.87 -1.68
N ALA A 101 3.39 -15.88 -2.54
CA ALA A 101 4.38 -16.92 -2.79
C ALA A 101 5.73 -16.38 -3.30
N VAL A 102 5.72 -15.25 -4.03
CA VAL A 102 6.96 -14.59 -4.48
C VAL A 102 7.83 -14.14 -3.30
N PHE A 103 7.22 -13.88 -2.14
CA PHE A 103 7.92 -13.46 -0.93
C PHE A 103 8.36 -14.62 -0.02
N ASP A 104 7.97 -15.87 -0.29
CA ASP A 104 8.25 -17.03 0.58
C ASP A 104 9.75 -17.19 0.86
N ALA A 105 10.57 -16.95 -0.16
CA ALA A 105 12.03 -17.02 -0.08
C ALA A 105 12.62 -15.94 0.85
N VAL A 106 12.03 -14.75 0.88
CA VAL A 106 12.41 -13.64 1.76
C VAL A 106 11.96 -13.93 3.19
N GLU A 107 10.77 -14.50 3.35
CA GLU A 107 10.23 -14.88 4.67
C GLU A 107 11.01 -16.02 5.32
N ALA A 108 11.35 -17.06 4.55
CA ALA A 108 12.20 -18.14 5.03
C ALA A 108 13.57 -17.62 5.48
N GLN A 109 14.11 -16.62 4.77
CA GLN A 109 15.33 -15.95 5.18
C GLN A 109 15.15 -15.12 6.47
N LEU A 110 14.07 -14.35 6.60
CA LEU A 110 13.76 -13.59 7.81
C LEU A 110 13.70 -14.51 9.03
N VAL A 111 12.96 -15.61 8.96
CA VAL A 111 12.84 -16.57 10.08
C VAL A 111 14.16 -17.27 10.40
N ARG A 112 14.93 -17.65 9.37
CA ARG A 112 16.23 -18.30 9.56
C ARG A 112 17.26 -17.35 10.19
N ASP A 113 17.34 -16.13 9.70
CA ASP A 113 18.36 -15.17 10.12
C ASP A 113 18.00 -14.52 11.47
N PHE A 114 16.71 -14.46 11.79
CA PHE A 114 16.10 -13.91 13.00
C PHE A 114 15.05 -14.86 13.59
N PRO A 115 15.43 -15.82 14.47
CA PRO A 115 14.53 -16.86 15.00
C PRO A 115 13.32 -16.33 15.81
N GLY A 116 13.35 -15.08 16.26
CA GLY A 116 12.21 -14.41 16.91
C GLY A 116 11.20 -13.80 15.95
N ALA A 117 11.43 -13.89 14.63
CA ALA A 117 10.52 -13.36 13.63
C ALA A 117 9.18 -14.09 13.67
N LYS A 118 8.08 -13.33 13.71
CA LYS A 118 6.74 -13.91 13.58
C LYS A 118 6.57 -14.46 12.15
N PRO A 119 5.97 -15.65 11.98
CA PRO A 119 5.63 -16.17 10.66
C PRO A 119 4.61 -15.27 9.97
N ARG A 120 4.45 -15.44 8.66
CA ARG A 120 3.35 -14.83 7.91
C ARG A 120 2.04 -15.40 8.46
N GLY A 121 1.09 -14.52 8.78
CA GLY A 121 -0.27 -14.93 9.13
C GLY A 121 -1.03 -15.52 7.94
N GLU A 122 -2.22 -16.05 8.17
CA GLU A 122 -3.09 -16.50 7.09
C GLU A 122 -3.62 -15.31 6.29
N LEU A 123 -3.94 -15.53 5.00
CA LEU A 123 -4.58 -14.50 4.20
C LEU A 123 -6.03 -14.34 4.64
N HIS A 124 -6.38 -13.10 4.97
CA HIS A 124 -7.71 -12.70 5.37
C HIS A 124 -8.25 -11.65 4.40
N SER A 125 -9.56 -11.71 4.18
CA SER A 125 -10.31 -10.71 3.45
C SER A 125 -10.79 -9.65 4.43
N ALA A 126 -10.55 -8.38 4.11
CA ALA A 126 -10.98 -7.26 4.93
C ALA A 126 -11.56 -6.14 4.06
N VAL A 127 -12.31 -5.25 4.69
CA VAL A 127 -12.57 -3.93 4.13
C VAL A 127 -11.31 -3.10 4.30
N SER A 128 -10.95 -2.30 3.29
CA SER A 128 -9.97 -1.23 3.38
C SER A 128 -10.70 0.09 3.25
N MET A 129 -10.60 0.96 4.25
CA MET A 129 -11.13 2.33 4.17
C MET A 129 -10.00 3.32 4.45
N ARG A 130 -9.53 4.03 3.42
CA ARG A 130 -8.40 4.97 3.53
C ARG A 130 -8.87 6.39 3.23
N TRP A 131 -8.28 7.38 3.89
CA TRP A 131 -8.54 8.80 3.63
C TRP A 131 -7.31 9.67 3.82
N HIS A 132 -7.26 10.76 3.05
CA HIS A 132 -6.23 11.78 3.14
C HIS A 132 -6.72 13.11 2.54
N PHE A 133 -6.14 14.22 3.00
CA PHE A 133 -6.34 15.52 2.40
C PHE A 133 -5.22 15.78 1.38
N ASP A 134 -5.58 16.10 0.15
CA ASP A 134 -4.62 16.51 -0.88
C ASP A 134 -4.49 18.03 -0.85
N GLU A 135 -3.37 18.51 -0.31
CA GLU A 135 -3.06 19.94 -0.21
C GLU A 135 -2.97 20.62 -1.58
N LYS A 136 -2.48 19.92 -2.61
CA LYS A 136 -2.31 20.50 -3.96
C LYS A 136 -3.65 20.77 -4.61
N THR A 137 -4.61 19.86 -4.43
CA THR A 137 -5.95 20.02 -5.01
C THR A 137 -6.97 20.60 -4.05
N ALA A 138 -6.61 20.77 -2.78
CA ALA A 138 -7.49 21.15 -1.66
C ALA A 138 -8.75 20.28 -1.60
N LYS A 139 -8.57 18.95 -1.69
CA LYS A 139 -9.66 17.97 -1.70
C LYS A 139 -9.48 16.94 -0.59
N SER A 140 -10.60 16.59 0.05
CA SER A 140 -10.69 15.42 0.91
C SER A 140 -10.93 14.19 0.04
N ASN A 141 -10.02 13.23 0.09
CA ASN A 141 -10.11 11.97 -0.64
C ASN A 141 -10.38 10.83 0.32
N PHE A 142 -11.24 9.89 -0.07
CA PHE A 142 -11.40 8.62 0.62
C PHE A 142 -11.68 7.49 -0.39
N ALA A 143 -11.37 6.26 0.01
CA ALA A 143 -11.67 5.05 -0.74
C ALA A 143 -12.14 3.96 0.22
N VAL A 144 -13.19 3.22 -0.17
CA VAL A 144 -13.68 2.02 0.51
C VAL A 144 -13.62 0.88 -0.49
N GLU A 145 -12.80 -0.12 -0.19
CA GLU A 145 -12.40 -1.18 -1.11
C GLU A 145 -12.36 -2.52 -0.36
N THR A 146 -12.34 -3.64 -1.08
CA THR A 146 -11.95 -4.93 -0.50
C THR A 146 -10.43 -5.08 -0.55
N THR A 147 -9.83 -5.76 0.42
CA THR A 147 -8.39 -6.06 0.43
C THR A 147 -8.11 -7.48 0.91
N ILE A 148 -6.88 -7.95 0.68
CA ILE A 148 -6.32 -9.20 1.20
C ILE A 148 -5.08 -8.85 2.03
N THR A 149 -5.03 -9.38 3.25
CA THR A 149 -4.04 -9.01 4.26
C THR A 149 -3.65 -10.21 5.11
N THR A 150 -2.40 -10.26 5.58
CA THR A 150 -1.92 -11.31 6.51
C THR A 150 -1.85 -10.87 7.97
N GLY A 151 -2.23 -9.64 8.27
CA GLY A 151 -1.99 -9.03 9.58
C GLY A 151 -3.02 -7.99 10.00
N SER A 152 -4.18 -7.90 9.33
CA SER A 152 -5.25 -7.05 9.84
C SER A 152 -5.89 -7.74 11.05
N PRO A 153 -5.89 -7.10 12.23
CA PRO A 153 -6.53 -7.65 13.41
C PRO A 153 -8.06 -7.62 13.32
N THR A 154 -8.64 -6.95 12.32
CA THR A 154 -10.09 -6.77 12.18
C THR A 154 -10.53 -6.75 10.71
N PRO A 155 -11.73 -7.24 10.37
CA PRO A 155 -12.30 -7.05 9.03
C PRO A 155 -12.73 -5.59 8.76
N MET A 156 -12.79 -4.74 9.79
CA MET A 156 -13.26 -3.35 9.73
C MET A 156 -12.09 -2.37 9.45
N GLY A 157 -11.75 -2.17 8.17
CA GLY A 157 -10.57 -1.38 7.77
C GLY A 157 -10.52 0.08 8.22
N TRP A 158 -11.63 0.67 8.65
CA TRP A 158 -11.61 2.01 9.26
C TRP A 158 -10.93 2.00 10.63
N LEU A 159 -11.02 0.91 11.40
CA LEU A 159 -10.32 0.79 12.69
C LEU A 159 -8.81 0.65 12.47
N ASP A 160 -8.39 -0.16 11.49
CA ASP A 160 -6.98 -0.27 11.10
C ASP A 160 -6.41 1.10 10.67
N THR A 161 -7.20 1.89 9.92
CA THR A 161 -6.77 3.24 9.51
C THR A 161 -6.71 4.23 10.67
N LEU A 162 -7.60 4.12 11.66
CA LEU A 162 -7.53 4.92 12.89
C LEU A 162 -6.28 4.58 13.70
N VAL A 163 -5.91 3.29 13.81
CA VAL A 163 -4.66 2.86 14.46
C VAL A 163 -3.45 3.44 13.74
N GLN A 164 -3.42 3.36 12.40
CA GLN A 164 -2.33 3.90 11.60
C GLN A 164 -2.18 5.42 11.70
N LYS A 165 -3.28 6.13 11.96
CA LYS A 165 -3.31 7.58 12.15
C LYS A 165 -3.11 8.00 13.61
N GLU A 166 -2.90 7.04 14.52
CA GLU A 166 -2.76 7.28 15.95
C GLU A 166 -3.90 8.15 16.50
N ALA A 167 -5.11 7.90 16.00
CA ALA A 167 -6.26 8.74 16.28
C ALA A 167 -6.74 8.53 17.71
N ALA A 168 -6.70 9.58 18.53
CA ALA A 168 -7.19 9.52 19.90
C ALA A 168 -8.73 9.49 19.94
N PRO A 169 -9.35 8.51 20.64
CA PRO A 169 -10.79 8.45 20.79
C PRO A 169 -11.30 9.48 21.81
N VAL A 170 -12.49 10.03 21.53
CA VAL A 170 -13.31 10.78 22.48
C VAL A 170 -14.62 10.02 22.70
N GLU A 171 -14.92 9.67 23.94
CA GLU A 171 -16.16 8.98 24.26
C GLU A 171 -17.36 9.93 24.23
N GLU A 172 -18.42 9.52 23.53
CA GLU A 172 -19.69 10.24 23.51
C GLU A 172 -20.86 9.24 23.52
N GLY A 173 -21.34 8.91 24.72
CA GLY A 173 -22.39 7.91 24.91
C GLY A 173 -21.94 6.53 24.39
N GLU A 174 -22.67 5.99 23.41
CA GLU A 174 -22.41 4.69 22.79
C GLU A 174 -21.38 4.76 21.64
N LEU A 175 -20.80 5.94 21.38
CA LEU A 175 -19.89 6.18 20.26
C LEU A 175 -18.48 6.52 20.74
N LEU A 176 -17.47 6.10 19.97
CA LEU A 176 -16.15 6.72 19.98
C LEU A 176 -16.06 7.65 18.78
N LYS A 177 -15.69 8.90 19.05
CA LYS A 177 -15.43 9.91 18.03
C LYS A 177 -13.94 10.11 17.84
N PHE A 178 -13.55 10.35 16.59
CA PHE A 178 -12.18 10.59 16.20
C PHE A 178 -12.13 11.78 15.26
N SER A 179 -11.09 12.60 15.39
CA SER A 179 -10.76 13.63 14.41
C SER A 179 -9.34 13.38 13.92
N THR A 180 -9.14 13.34 12.61
CA THR A 180 -7.84 13.06 11.99
C THR A 180 -7.49 14.11 10.96
N ASP A 181 -6.22 14.52 10.94
CA ASP A 181 -5.64 15.45 9.97
C ASP A 181 -6.36 16.81 9.86
N GLY A 182 -7.17 17.20 10.86
CA GLY A 182 -7.97 18.44 10.85
C GLY A 182 -9.10 18.50 9.81
N HIS A 183 -9.18 17.51 8.92
CA HIS A 183 -10.10 17.47 7.79
C HIS A 183 -11.14 16.36 7.88
N PHE A 184 -10.96 15.40 8.79
CA PHE A 184 -11.83 14.22 8.84
C PHE A 184 -12.33 13.97 10.26
N ASP A 185 -13.62 13.65 10.36
CA ASP A 185 -14.26 13.23 11.60
C ASP A 185 -14.91 11.86 11.39
N LEU A 186 -14.76 10.97 12.38
CA LEU A 186 -15.33 9.64 12.37
C LEU A 186 -16.07 9.37 13.68
N SER A 187 -17.16 8.61 13.59
CA SER A 187 -17.86 8.05 14.74
C SER A 187 -18.05 6.56 14.52
N VAL A 188 -17.65 5.75 15.49
CA VAL A 188 -17.82 4.28 15.48
C VAL A 188 -18.57 3.83 16.73
N SER A 189 -19.26 2.70 16.65
CA SER A 189 -19.89 2.07 17.83
C SER A 189 -18.81 1.64 18.83
N ARG A 190 -18.98 1.99 20.11
CA ARG A 190 -18.12 1.51 21.22
C ARG A 190 -18.18 0.01 21.43
N LEU A 191 -19.29 -0.61 21.03
CA LEU A 191 -19.55 -2.02 21.27
C LEU A 191 -18.92 -2.89 20.19
N THR A 192 -19.18 -2.57 18.92
CA THR A 192 -18.81 -3.42 17.78
C THR A 192 -17.66 -2.86 16.95
N GLY A 193 -17.36 -1.57 17.09
CA GLY A 193 -16.43 -0.87 16.21
C GLY A 193 -17.01 -0.49 14.85
N MET A 194 -18.29 -0.75 14.60
CA MET A 194 -18.94 -0.43 13.32
C MET A 194 -18.98 1.07 13.06
N LEU A 195 -18.53 1.49 11.87
CA LEU A 195 -18.61 2.88 11.42
C LEU A 195 -20.06 3.34 11.43
N GLN A 196 -20.33 4.44 12.12
CA GLN A 196 -21.63 5.11 12.14
C GLN A 196 -21.64 6.29 11.17
N GLU A 197 -20.58 7.07 11.20
CA GLU A 197 -20.45 8.27 10.39
C GLU A 197 -18.98 8.56 10.07
N PHE A 198 -18.72 8.96 8.83
CA PHE A 198 -17.45 9.55 8.40
C PHE A 198 -17.74 10.86 7.67
N ARG A 199 -17.00 11.91 8.00
CA ARG A 199 -17.05 13.22 7.35
C ARG A 199 -15.67 13.62 6.86
N GLY A 200 -15.59 14.04 5.60
CA GLY A 200 -14.40 14.69 5.04
C GLY A 200 -14.71 16.13 4.65
N ARG A 201 -14.00 17.08 5.25
CA ARG A 201 -14.18 18.52 5.04
C ARG A 201 -13.04 19.11 4.23
N SER A 202 -13.41 19.81 3.16
CA SER A 202 -12.49 20.57 2.32
C SER A 202 -13.02 21.98 2.08
N PRO A 203 -12.18 22.92 1.63
CA PRO A 203 -12.66 24.24 1.18
C PRO A 203 -13.71 24.17 0.07
N LYS A 204 -13.81 23.05 -0.65
CA LYS A 204 -14.75 22.82 -1.75
C LYS A 204 -16.08 22.22 -1.31
N GLY A 205 -16.19 21.78 -0.06
CA GLY A 205 -17.40 21.14 0.46
C GLY A 205 -17.11 20.03 1.47
N GLU A 206 -18.21 19.44 1.94
CA GLU A 206 -18.21 18.31 2.86
C GLU A 206 -18.74 17.06 2.16
N MET A 207 -18.11 15.93 2.46
CA MET A 207 -18.54 14.60 2.05
C MET A 207 -18.85 13.77 3.29
N ARG A 208 -19.96 13.03 3.24
CA ARG A 208 -20.48 12.29 4.39
C ARG A 208 -20.84 10.87 3.99
N VAL A 209 -20.32 9.90 4.75
CA VAL A 209 -20.72 8.49 4.72
C VAL A 209 -21.48 8.21 6.01
N LEU A 210 -22.74 7.80 5.91
CA LEU A 210 -23.62 7.56 7.06
C LEU A 210 -24.16 6.12 7.02
N LEU A 211 -24.02 5.40 8.12
CA LEU A 211 -24.60 4.07 8.27
C LEU A 211 -26.13 4.15 8.23
N LYS A 212 -26.75 3.36 7.34
CA LYS A 212 -28.21 3.23 7.22
C LYS A 212 -28.72 1.98 7.91
N SER A 213 -28.02 0.87 7.76
CA SER A 213 -28.35 -0.39 8.40
C SER A 213 -27.12 -1.26 8.59
N THR A 214 -27.16 -2.12 9.60
CA THR A 214 -26.17 -3.17 9.81
C THR A 214 -26.82 -4.41 10.41
N GLU A 215 -26.29 -5.58 10.07
CA GLU A 215 -26.69 -6.87 10.62
C GLU A 215 -25.45 -7.70 10.96
N PHE A 216 -25.45 -8.28 12.17
CA PHE A 216 -24.37 -9.16 12.67
C PHE A 216 -24.85 -10.58 12.98
N ALA A 217 -26.17 -10.82 12.97
CA ALA A 217 -26.76 -12.05 13.47
C ALA A 217 -26.76 -13.19 12.43
N SER A 218 -26.68 -12.85 11.15
CA SER A 218 -26.70 -13.82 10.06
C SER A 218 -25.55 -13.56 9.08
N ALA A 219 -24.93 -14.65 8.61
CA ALA A 219 -23.92 -14.58 7.58
C ALA A 219 -24.56 -14.15 6.25
N PRO A 220 -23.90 -13.29 5.45
CA PRO A 220 -24.40 -12.94 4.13
C PRO A 220 -24.59 -14.20 3.26
N PRO A 221 -25.62 -14.25 2.40
CA PRO A 221 -25.83 -15.38 1.50
C PRO A 221 -24.60 -15.65 0.62
N ALA A 222 -24.27 -16.92 0.41
CA ALA A 222 -23.07 -17.33 -0.35
C ALA A 222 -23.00 -16.72 -1.75
N GLN A 223 -24.14 -16.55 -2.41
CA GLN A 223 -24.27 -15.97 -3.75
C GLN A 223 -23.76 -14.52 -3.82
N ARG A 224 -23.73 -13.80 -2.68
CA ARG A 224 -23.15 -12.45 -2.63
C ARG A 224 -21.66 -12.48 -2.94
N PHE A 225 -20.97 -13.58 -2.65
CA PHE A 225 -19.53 -13.75 -2.85
C PHE A 225 -19.16 -14.43 -4.17
N GLU A 226 -20.13 -14.73 -5.03
CA GLU A 226 -19.86 -15.17 -6.40
C GLU A 226 -19.28 -13.99 -7.19
N ILE A 227 -18.06 -14.17 -7.71
CA ILE A 227 -17.37 -13.16 -8.52
C ILE A 227 -18.05 -13.12 -9.88
N GLU A 228 -18.53 -11.93 -10.27
CA GLU A 228 -19.17 -11.74 -11.55
C GLU A 228 -18.20 -11.97 -12.73
N PRO A 229 -18.70 -12.47 -13.87
CA PRO A 229 -17.89 -12.62 -15.07
C PRO A 229 -17.44 -11.27 -15.63
N ALA A 230 -16.34 -11.29 -16.37
CA ALA A 230 -15.84 -10.11 -17.07
C ALA A 230 -16.90 -9.56 -18.05
N PRO A 231 -17.20 -8.25 -18.05
CA PRO A 231 -18.11 -7.65 -19.00
C PRO A 231 -17.48 -7.65 -20.40
N GLN A 232 -18.31 -7.91 -21.42
CA GLN A 232 -17.86 -7.92 -22.81
C GLN A 232 -17.29 -6.55 -23.22
N GLY A 233 -16.10 -6.55 -23.81
CA GLY A 233 -15.42 -5.31 -24.25
C GLY A 233 -14.84 -4.46 -23.12
N GLY A 234 -14.90 -4.96 -21.87
CA GLY A 234 -14.35 -4.29 -20.71
C GLY A 234 -12.82 -4.23 -20.74
N GLU A 235 -12.27 -3.16 -20.17
CA GLU A 235 -10.83 -3.02 -19.93
C GLU A 235 -10.38 -3.98 -18.81
N ASP A 236 -9.27 -4.68 -19.01
CA ASP A 236 -8.67 -5.55 -18.00
C ASP A 236 -7.67 -4.75 -17.15
N VAL A 237 -7.96 -4.63 -15.85
CA VAL A 237 -7.16 -3.93 -14.84
C VAL A 237 -6.46 -4.89 -13.87
N SER A 238 -6.29 -6.16 -14.25
CA SER A 238 -5.65 -7.18 -13.40
C SER A 238 -4.20 -6.83 -13.05
N SER A 239 -3.49 -6.14 -13.95
CA SER A 239 -2.13 -5.65 -13.71
C SER A 239 -2.07 -4.55 -12.64
N GLU A 240 -3.03 -3.63 -12.62
CA GLU A 240 -3.20 -2.59 -11.60
C GLU A 240 -3.51 -3.21 -10.23
N LEU A 241 -4.44 -4.17 -10.19
CA LEU A 241 -4.76 -4.91 -8.97
C LEU A 241 -3.53 -5.67 -8.45
N ARG A 242 -2.79 -6.32 -9.34
CA ARG A 242 -1.56 -7.05 -9.01
C ARG A 242 -0.54 -6.14 -8.35
N ARG A 243 -0.30 -4.95 -8.91
CA ARG A 243 0.60 -3.95 -8.33
C ARG A 243 0.15 -3.50 -6.94
N THR A 244 -1.16 -3.31 -6.76
CA THR A 244 -1.74 -2.91 -5.47
C THR A 244 -1.52 -3.97 -4.39
N ILE A 245 -1.84 -5.24 -4.68
CA ILE A 245 -1.66 -6.34 -3.73
C ILE A 245 -0.18 -6.60 -3.44
N ALA A 246 0.67 -6.59 -4.47
CA ALA A 246 2.11 -6.75 -4.30
C ALA A 246 2.70 -5.67 -3.38
N ARG A 247 2.21 -4.42 -3.48
CA ARG A 247 2.62 -3.33 -2.58
C ARG A 247 2.17 -3.57 -1.14
N VAL A 248 0.96 -4.08 -0.93
CA VAL A 248 0.47 -4.43 0.41
C VAL A 248 1.31 -5.55 1.02
N ALA A 249 1.58 -6.63 0.27
CA ALA A 249 2.42 -7.74 0.70
C ALA A 249 3.85 -7.28 1.05
N GLU A 250 4.45 -6.43 0.20
CA GLU A 250 5.74 -5.79 0.46
C GLU A 250 5.73 -5.02 1.78
N LEU A 251 4.74 -4.13 2.00
CA LEU A 251 4.66 -3.31 3.20
C LEU A 251 4.47 -4.15 4.48
N GLN A 252 3.68 -5.22 4.42
CA GLN A 252 3.48 -6.11 5.55
C GLN A 252 4.74 -6.89 5.91
N LEU A 253 5.45 -7.38 4.90
CA LEU A 253 6.74 -8.05 5.11
C LEU A 253 7.77 -7.06 5.68
N ARG A 254 7.86 -5.85 5.12
CA ARG A 254 8.74 -4.78 5.64
C ARG A 254 8.40 -4.46 7.09
N ARG A 255 7.12 -4.31 7.45
CA ARG A 255 6.73 -4.06 8.85
C ARG A 255 7.17 -5.19 9.77
N ARG A 256 6.95 -6.46 9.40
CA ARG A 256 7.45 -7.62 10.15
C ARG A 256 8.96 -7.64 10.30
N MET A 257 9.70 -7.26 9.25
CA MET A 257 11.15 -7.12 9.31
C MET A 257 11.55 -6.07 10.36
N TYR A 258 10.93 -4.88 10.31
CA TYR A 258 11.18 -3.80 11.27
C TYR A 258 10.84 -4.22 12.71
N ASP A 259 9.66 -4.79 12.94
CA ASP A 259 9.24 -5.25 14.26
C ASP A 259 10.19 -6.32 14.83
N THR A 260 10.61 -7.28 13.98
CA THR A 260 11.55 -8.34 14.37
C THR A 260 12.90 -7.76 14.78
N LEU A 261 13.41 -6.80 14.02
CA LEU A 261 14.70 -6.18 14.25
C LEU A 261 14.68 -5.26 15.48
N ALA A 262 13.57 -4.58 15.72
CA ALA A 262 13.35 -3.78 16.92
C ALA A 262 13.23 -4.64 18.20
N ALA A 263 12.57 -5.80 18.10
CA ALA A 263 12.39 -6.73 19.21
C ALA A 263 13.66 -7.54 19.54
N ALA A 264 14.53 -7.75 18.54
CA ALA A 264 15.83 -8.34 18.75
C ALA A 264 16.70 -7.35 19.54
N LYS A 265 16.71 -7.45 20.87
CA LYS A 265 17.73 -6.80 21.70
C LYS A 265 19.10 -7.33 21.27
N GLY A 266 19.96 -6.49 20.68
CA GLY A 266 21.38 -6.80 20.51
C GLY A 266 22.01 -7.06 19.12
N PRO A 267 21.34 -6.98 17.96
CA PRO A 267 22.06 -7.00 16.69
C PRO A 267 22.77 -5.67 16.43
N LEU A 268 22.15 -4.52 16.71
CA LEU A 268 22.72 -3.19 16.46
C LEU A 268 23.36 -2.55 17.70
N ASP A 269 22.98 -3.01 18.90
CA ASP A 269 23.51 -2.51 20.19
C ASP A 269 24.63 -3.39 20.79
N GLY A 270 25.14 -4.38 20.04
CA GLY A 270 26.18 -5.31 20.48
C GLY A 270 27.62 -4.83 20.21
N PRO A 271 28.66 -5.55 20.70
CA PRO A 271 30.05 -5.27 20.34
C PRO A 271 30.24 -5.25 18.81
N GLU A 272 31.20 -4.47 18.29
CA GLU A 272 31.37 -4.17 16.85
C GLU A 272 31.27 -5.39 15.92
N SER A 273 31.73 -6.57 16.36
CA SER A 273 31.67 -7.82 15.61
C SER A 273 30.24 -8.41 15.48
N ALA A 274 29.42 -8.29 16.51
CA ALA A 274 27.99 -8.67 16.48
C ALA A 274 27.18 -7.66 15.66
N HIS A 275 27.52 -6.37 15.76
CA HIS A 275 26.95 -5.29 14.95
C HIS A 275 27.21 -5.49 13.45
N GLY A 276 28.45 -5.81 13.06
CA GLY A 276 28.79 -6.10 11.67
C GLY A 276 28.00 -7.29 11.08
N LEU A 277 27.87 -8.39 11.83
CA LEU A 277 27.15 -9.59 11.38
C LEU A 277 25.63 -9.32 11.23
N ALA A 278 25.06 -8.57 12.16
CA ALA A 278 23.65 -8.15 12.11
C ALA A 278 23.37 -7.29 10.87
N THR A 279 24.20 -6.28 10.63
CA THR A 279 24.09 -5.39 9.47
C THR A 279 24.21 -6.16 8.16
N LEU A 280 25.10 -7.16 8.08
CA LEU A 280 25.21 -8.04 6.90
C LEU A 280 23.94 -8.86 6.65
N LYS A 281 23.33 -9.43 7.70
CA LYS A 281 22.06 -10.17 7.59
C LYS A 281 20.92 -9.26 7.14
N VAL A 282 20.79 -8.07 7.73
CA VAL A 282 19.80 -7.06 7.33
C VAL A 282 19.99 -6.66 5.87
N ARG A 283 21.24 -6.36 5.46
CA ARG A 283 21.55 -6.05 4.05
C ARG A 283 21.15 -7.18 3.10
N SER A 284 21.46 -8.44 3.44
CA SER A 284 21.10 -9.59 2.62
C SER A 284 19.58 -9.76 2.50
N LEU A 285 18.85 -9.59 3.59
CA LEU A 285 17.40 -9.66 3.61
C LEU A 285 16.75 -8.53 2.79
N CYS A 286 17.18 -7.28 2.99
CA CYS A 286 16.75 -6.14 2.18
C CYS A 286 17.05 -6.35 0.70
N ARG A 287 18.22 -6.93 0.36
CA ARG A 287 18.60 -7.21 -1.03
C ARG A 287 17.60 -8.16 -1.67
N ARG A 288 17.29 -9.26 -0.99
CA ARG A 288 16.36 -10.27 -1.52
C ARG A 288 14.93 -9.74 -1.64
N LEU A 289 14.47 -8.96 -0.67
CA LEU A 289 13.20 -8.24 -0.75
C LEU A 289 13.16 -7.34 -2.00
N HIS A 290 14.22 -6.56 -2.20
CA HIS A 290 14.25 -5.59 -3.28
C HIS A 290 14.48 -6.19 -4.67
N GLU A 291 15.20 -7.30 -4.80
CA GLU A 291 15.28 -8.07 -6.05
C GLU A 291 13.86 -8.45 -6.53
N VAL A 292 13.01 -8.91 -5.60
CA VAL A 292 11.60 -9.24 -5.90
C VAL A 292 10.79 -7.98 -6.24
N THR A 293 10.85 -6.93 -5.41
CA THR A 293 9.98 -5.74 -5.55
C THR A 293 10.42 -4.74 -6.62
N LEU A 294 11.67 -4.82 -7.10
CA LEU A 294 12.18 -3.99 -8.19
C LEU A 294 11.90 -4.57 -9.56
N THR A 295 11.77 -5.90 -9.70
CA THR A 295 11.61 -6.53 -11.02
C THR A 295 10.49 -5.87 -11.84
N PRO A 296 9.27 -5.64 -11.32
CA PRO A 296 8.21 -4.99 -12.10
C PRO A 296 8.54 -3.54 -12.50
N VAL A 297 9.28 -2.82 -11.65
CA VAL A 297 9.69 -1.43 -11.90
C VAL A 297 10.75 -1.38 -13.00
N VAL A 298 11.72 -2.30 -12.95
CA VAL A 298 12.76 -2.44 -13.97
C VAL A 298 12.15 -2.83 -15.32
N GLU A 299 11.22 -3.79 -15.36
CA GLU A 299 10.55 -4.16 -16.62
C GLU A 299 9.73 -3.01 -17.20
N GLN A 300 8.98 -2.27 -16.37
CA GLN A 300 8.25 -1.08 -16.83
C GLN A 300 9.19 0.01 -17.36
N ALA A 301 10.32 0.24 -16.69
CA ALA A 301 11.34 1.17 -17.16
C ALA A 301 11.95 0.70 -18.49
N ARG A 302 12.23 -0.60 -18.63
CA ARG A 302 12.74 -1.21 -19.85
C ARG A 302 11.79 -1.03 -21.02
N GLU A 303 10.49 -1.28 -20.85
CA GLU A 303 9.49 -1.08 -21.90
C GLU A 303 9.39 0.39 -22.32
N SER A 304 9.36 1.30 -21.34
CA SER A 304 9.29 2.74 -21.60
C SER A 304 10.51 3.25 -22.38
N ILE A 305 11.71 2.87 -21.93
CA ILE A 305 12.97 3.24 -22.58
C ILE A 305 13.09 2.57 -23.95
N ALA A 306 12.71 1.30 -24.10
CA ALA A 306 12.73 0.62 -25.40
C ALA A 306 11.86 1.34 -26.43
N LYS A 307 10.66 1.80 -26.03
CA LYS A 307 9.77 2.59 -26.89
C LYS A 307 10.39 3.94 -27.27
N ALA A 308 10.89 4.69 -26.30
CA ALA A 308 11.51 5.99 -26.53
C ALA A 308 12.78 5.85 -27.41
N ARG A 309 13.61 4.84 -27.14
CA ARG A 309 14.78 4.48 -27.95
C ARG A 309 14.37 4.14 -29.39
N GLY A 310 13.32 3.35 -29.58
CA GLY A 310 12.80 3.03 -30.92
C GLY A 310 12.46 4.28 -31.73
N LEU A 311 11.71 5.21 -31.14
CA LEU A 311 11.36 6.49 -31.77
C LEU A 311 12.60 7.34 -32.08
N ALA A 312 13.57 7.38 -31.17
CA ALA A 312 14.82 8.09 -31.39
C ALA A 312 15.63 7.48 -32.55
N LEU A 313 15.72 6.16 -32.64
CA LEU A 313 16.42 5.48 -33.74
C LEU A 313 15.74 5.70 -35.09
N GLU A 314 14.41 5.75 -35.14
CA GLU A 314 13.67 6.12 -36.36
C GLU A 314 13.99 7.55 -36.81
N HIS A 315 14.04 8.49 -35.85
CA HIS A 315 14.40 9.86 -36.15
C HIS A 315 15.86 9.98 -36.63
N LEU A 316 16.79 9.25 -36.00
CA LEU A 316 18.19 9.22 -36.41
C LEU A 316 18.34 8.71 -37.85
N LYS A 317 17.61 7.65 -38.23
CA LYS A 317 17.55 7.16 -39.62
C LYS A 317 17.02 8.21 -40.58
N LYS A 318 15.99 8.96 -40.18
CA LYS A 318 15.44 10.05 -41.00
C LYS A 318 16.47 11.16 -41.23
N LEU A 319 17.15 11.63 -40.17
CA LEU A 319 18.20 12.65 -40.27
C LEU A 319 19.34 12.20 -41.19
N ARG A 320 19.74 10.93 -41.10
CA ARG A 320 20.72 10.34 -42.01
C ARG A 320 20.27 10.40 -43.47
N ASN A 321 19.02 10.05 -43.75
CA ASN A 321 18.46 10.09 -45.11
C ASN A 321 18.32 11.53 -45.65
N GLU A 322 18.24 12.52 -44.76
CA GLU A 322 18.23 13.95 -45.09
C GLU A 322 19.63 14.52 -45.34
N GLY A 323 20.69 13.71 -45.25
CA GLY A 323 22.06 14.09 -45.55
C GLY A 323 22.81 14.77 -44.39
N VAL A 324 22.29 14.66 -43.16
CA VAL A 324 22.97 15.15 -41.95
C VAL A 324 24.32 14.43 -41.77
N THR A 325 25.34 15.18 -41.39
CA THR A 325 26.72 14.65 -41.32
C THR A 325 26.89 13.67 -40.14
N PRO A 326 27.87 12.75 -40.20
CA PRO A 326 28.16 11.84 -39.08
C PRO A 326 28.45 12.54 -37.76
N GLU A 327 29.11 13.70 -37.79
CA GLU A 327 29.44 14.52 -36.61
C GLU A 327 28.18 15.11 -35.96
N GLU A 328 27.24 15.58 -36.76
CA GLU A 328 25.93 16.06 -36.30
C GLU A 328 25.07 14.91 -35.75
N LEU A 329 25.06 13.75 -36.41
CA LEU A 329 24.37 12.55 -35.93
C LEU A 329 24.96 12.05 -34.59
N SER A 330 26.28 12.09 -34.43
CA SER A 330 26.95 11.76 -33.16
C SER A 330 26.58 12.75 -32.06
N THR A 331 26.54 14.06 -32.37
CA THR A 331 26.12 15.10 -31.42
C THR A 331 24.66 14.90 -31.00
N TRP A 332 23.79 14.56 -31.95
CA TRP A 332 22.39 14.28 -31.68
C TRP A 332 22.21 13.04 -30.81
N SER A 333 22.95 11.97 -31.10
CA SER A 333 22.92 10.72 -30.31
C SER A 333 23.40 10.95 -28.87
N ALA A 334 24.46 11.74 -28.69
CA ALA A 334 24.93 12.14 -27.36
C ALA A 334 23.85 12.90 -26.58
N ARG A 335 23.12 13.82 -27.22
CA ARG A 335 21.99 14.53 -26.59
C ARG A 335 20.86 13.59 -26.20
N GLN A 336 20.52 12.60 -27.04
CA GLN A 336 19.50 11.62 -26.68
C GLN A 336 19.92 10.77 -25.48
N LEU A 337 21.19 10.35 -25.44
CA LEU A 337 21.73 9.63 -24.28
C LEU A 337 21.61 10.44 -22.99
N THR A 338 21.91 11.74 -23.02
CA THR A 338 21.69 12.63 -21.86
C THR A 338 20.21 12.69 -21.45
N LEU A 339 19.27 12.75 -22.40
CA LEU A 339 17.84 12.72 -22.08
C LEU A 339 17.41 11.39 -21.44
N PHE A 340 17.98 10.26 -21.86
CA PHE A 340 17.72 8.96 -21.20
C PHE A 340 18.31 8.92 -19.79
N GLU A 341 19.51 9.49 -19.58
CA GLU A 341 20.12 9.62 -18.25
C GLU A 341 19.25 10.47 -17.32
N GLU A 342 18.72 11.59 -17.81
CA GLU A 342 17.79 12.45 -17.07
C GLU A 342 16.48 11.72 -16.72
N GLN A 343 15.90 10.95 -17.65
CA GLN A 343 14.71 10.14 -17.39
C GLN A 343 14.96 9.07 -16.32
N LEU A 344 16.11 8.38 -16.38
CA LEU A 344 16.50 7.40 -15.37
C LEU A 344 16.81 8.07 -14.02
N ALA A 345 17.36 9.28 -14.01
CA ALA A 345 17.59 10.05 -12.79
C ALA A 345 16.29 10.49 -12.11
N ILE A 346 15.25 10.82 -12.89
CA ILE A 346 13.91 11.08 -12.35
C ILE A 346 13.37 9.82 -11.67
N LEU A 347 13.49 8.65 -12.31
CA LEU A 347 13.09 7.39 -11.69
C LEU A 347 13.90 7.10 -10.42
N ASP A 348 15.22 7.29 -10.45
CA ASP A 348 16.10 7.14 -9.29
C ASP A 348 15.68 8.03 -8.12
N SER A 349 15.28 9.28 -8.38
CA SER A 349 14.81 10.21 -7.34
C SER A 349 13.54 9.74 -6.61
N SER A 350 12.76 8.84 -7.22
CA SER A 350 11.55 8.26 -6.62
C SER A 350 11.82 7.01 -5.77
N ILE A 351 12.98 6.37 -5.95
CA ILE A 351 13.36 5.13 -5.27
C ILE A 351 13.48 5.32 -3.73
N PRO A 352 14.09 6.41 -3.20
CA PRO A 352 14.17 6.64 -1.75
C PRO A 352 12.81 6.74 -1.05
N ALA A 353 11.75 7.16 -1.74
CA ALA A 353 10.41 7.19 -1.16
C ALA A 353 9.92 5.79 -0.78
N ARG A 354 10.46 4.73 -1.40
CA ARG A 354 10.11 3.34 -1.11
C ARG A 354 10.75 2.84 0.19
N THR A 355 11.81 3.48 0.69
CA THR A 355 12.56 3.03 1.89
C THR A 355 12.21 3.80 3.16
N GLN A 356 11.22 4.70 3.11
CA GLN A 356 10.66 5.25 4.34
C GLN A 356 10.13 4.10 5.21
N PRO A 357 10.30 4.17 6.55
CA PRO A 357 9.75 3.17 7.45
C PRO A 357 8.25 2.96 7.17
N PRO A 358 7.76 1.71 7.19
CA PRO A 358 6.34 1.46 7.01
C PRO A 358 5.52 2.16 8.11
N PRO A 359 4.25 2.53 7.85
CA PRO A 359 3.37 3.12 8.86
C PRO A 359 3.34 2.30 10.16
N GLY A 360 3.50 2.98 11.30
CA GLY A 360 3.58 2.38 12.64
C GLY A 360 4.96 1.86 13.03
N ALA A 361 5.97 1.93 12.14
CA ALA A 361 7.34 1.52 12.43
C ALA A 361 8.32 2.69 12.63
N GLN A 362 7.85 3.94 12.49
CA GLN A 362 8.70 5.14 12.56
C GLN A 362 9.34 5.33 13.93
N GLU A 363 8.66 4.92 14.99
CA GLU A 363 9.10 5.08 16.39
C GLU A 363 9.88 3.89 16.92
N LEU A 364 10.01 2.81 16.14
CA LEU A 364 10.74 1.63 16.57
C LEU A 364 12.22 1.96 16.80
N PRO A 365 12.86 1.35 17.82
CA PRO A 365 14.30 1.40 17.98
C PRO A 365 15.02 1.07 16.66
N ASN A 366 16.01 1.88 16.30
CA ASN A 366 16.85 1.71 15.11
C ASN A 366 16.12 1.79 13.74
N ALA A 367 14.85 2.21 13.69
CA ALA A 367 14.10 2.35 12.43
C ALA A 367 14.80 3.21 11.37
N ARG A 368 15.50 4.27 11.80
CA ARG A 368 16.30 5.14 10.93
C ARG A 368 17.52 4.43 10.34
N GLU A 369 18.21 3.63 11.14
CA GLU A 369 19.38 2.87 10.69
C GLU A 369 18.97 1.79 9.69
N LEU A 370 17.88 1.07 9.98
CA LEU A 370 17.31 0.09 9.06
C LEU A 370 16.90 0.73 7.73
N SER A 371 16.21 1.88 7.79
CA SER A 371 15.83 2.65 6.59
C SER A 371 17.06 3.08 5.78
N ALA A 372 18.16 3.46 6.44
CA ALA A 372 19.40 3.82 5.76
C ALA A 372 20.10 2.62 5.09
N ILE A 373 20.11 1.46 5.75
CA ILE A 373 20.61 0.21 5.16
C ILE A 373 19.77 -0.16 3.94
N GLU A 374 18.45 -0.16 4.08
CA GLU A 374 17.50 -0.47 3.02
C GLU A 374 17.67 0.48 1.81
N ALA A 375 17.76 1.80 2.07
CA ALA A 375 18.00 2.82 1.04
C ALA A 375 19.32 2.61 0.29
N THR A 376 20.35 2.11 0.97
CA THR A 376 21.64 1.82 0.34
C THR A 376 21.53 0.62 -0.58
N VAL A 377 20.97 -0.49 -0.08
CA VAL A 377 20.78 -1.72 -0.86
C VAL A 377 19.86 -1.50 -2.06
N LEU A 378 18.77 -0.75 -1.88
CA LEU A 378 17.82 -0.47 -2.95
C LEU A 378 18.45 0.37 -4.07
N ARG A 379 19.27 1.38 -3.73
CA ARG A 379 20.00 2.19 -4.72
C ARG A 379 21.06 1.38 -5.46
N GLU A 380 21.81 0.53 -4.76
CA GLU A 380 22.76 -0.40 -5.39
C GLU A 380 22.04 -1.30 -6.40
N LEU A 381 20.96 -1.97 -5.98
CA LEU A 381 20.19 -2.85 -6.87
C LEU A 381 19.58 -2.10 -8.05
N TRP A 382 19.01 -0.91 -7.84
CA TRP A 382 18.42 -0.11 -8.92
C TRP A 382 19.48 0.29 -9.97
N ARG A 383 20.68 0.64 -9.51
CA ARG A 383 21.80 0.92 -10.41
C ARG A 383 22.20 -0.31 -11.22
N ASP A 384 22.45 -1.43 -10.53
CA ASP A 384 22.99 -2.66 -11.10
C ASP A 384 22.00 -3.35 -12.06
N THR A 385 20.70 -3.28 -11.76
CA THR A 385 19.67 -4.02 -12.52
C THR A 385 18.85 -3.13 -13.45
N GLY A 386 18.73 -1.84 -13.15
CA GLY A 386 17.97 -0.87 -13.92
C GLY A 386 18.89 0.05 -14.73
N VAL A 387 19.55 0.99 -14.07
CA VAL A 387 20.22 2.12 -14.72
C VAL A 387 21.34 1.67 -15.66
N GLU A 388 22.32 0.90 -15.15
CA GLU A 388 23.49 0.53 -15.95
C GLU A 388 23.14 -0.35 -17.16
N PRO A 389 22.33 -1.42 -17.02
CA PRO A 389 21.94 -2.23 -18.17
C PRO A 389 21.15 -1.43 -19.23
N LEU A 390 20.17 -0.61 -18.80
CA LEU A 390 19.35 0.18 -19.72
C LEU A 390 20.17 1.23 -20.47
N MET A 391 21.10 1.90 -19.79
CA MET A 391 22.02 2.84 -20.43
C MET A 391 22.99 2.14 -21.38
N ALA A 392 23.51 0.97 -21.02
CA ALA A 392 24.38 0.19 -21.90
C ALA A 392 23.65 -0.25 -23.18
N GLU A 393 22.38 -0.63 -23.08
CA GLU A 393 21.56 -0.94 -24.25
C GLU A 393 21.32 0.28 -25.14
N CYS A 394 20.98 1.44 -24.55
CA CYS A 394 20.80 2.68 -25.31
C CYS A 394 22.08 3.09 -26.04
N ARG A 395 23.22 3.10 -25.35
CA ARG A 395 24.54 3.43 -25.93
C ARG A 395 24.85 2.54 -27.13
N ARG A 396 24.72 1.22 -26.96
CA ARG A 396 24.94 0.25 -28.03
C ARG A 396 24.05 0.52 -29.25
N ALA A 397 22.76 0.77 -29.04
CA ALA A 397 21.82 1.00 -30.12
C ALA A 397 22.13 2.28 -30.91
N PHE A 398 22.51 3.36 -30.22
CA PHE A 398 22.90 4.63 -30.88
C PHE A 398 24.25 4.53 -31.59
N ASP A 399 25.22 3.81 -31.02
CA ASP A 399 26.51 3.56 -31.66
C ASP A 399 26.34 2.76 -32.97
N GLU A 400 25.52 1.72 -32.95
CA GLU A 400 25.17 0.93 -34.14
C GLU A 400 24.44 1.78 -35.18
N ALA A 401 23.51 2.63 -34.74
CA ALA A 401 22.71 3.47 -35.63
C ALA A 401 23.37 4.81 -36.01
N SER A 402 24.62 5.06 -35.58
CA SER A 402 25.44 6.20 -36.01
C SER A 402 26.55 5.79 -36.98
N ARG A 403 26.83 4.48 -37.12
CA ARG A 403 27.63 3.89 -38.20
C ARG A 403 26.83 3.79 -39.49
#